data_AF-A0A424HWE1-F1
#
_entry.id   AF-A0A424HWE1-F1
#
_cell.length_a   1.000
_cell.length_b   1.000
_cell.length_c   1.000
_cell.angle_alpha   90.00
_cell.angle_beta   90.00
_cell.angle_gamma   90.00
#
_symmetry.space_group_name_H-M   'P 1'
#
loop_
_entity.id
_entity.type
_entity.pdbx_description
1 polymer ?
#
loop_
_entity_poly.entity_id
_entity_poly.type
_entity_poly.pdbx_seq_one_letter_code
_entity_poly.pdbx_strand_id
1 'polypeptide(L)' 'MGKGKIEVSPHNPSGPVSTAASLHAAALYPENVKSLEYAFDAARTRKAYGERVEDGNLYLRDKPGWGIKVEN' A
#
# COMPACT_ATOMS: atom_id res chain seq x y z
N MET A 1 1.50 -22.79 15.20
CA MET A 1 1.29 -22.36 13.80
C MET A 1 0.66 -23.49 13.02
N GLY A 2 -0.58 -23.35 12.55
CA GLY A 2 -1.21 -24.33 11.67
C GLY A 2 -0.59 -24.27 10.27
N LYS A 3 -0.32 -25.43 9.66
CA LYS A 3 0.10 -25.52 8.26
C LYS A 3 -0.94 -24.82 7.38
N GLY A 4 -0.52 -23.83 6.59
CA GLY A 4 -1.33 -23.32 5.46
C GLY A 4 -1.46 -21.80 5.28
N LYS A 5 -0.90 -20.94 6.14
CA LYS A 5 -0.93 -19.48 5.90
C LYS A 5 0.46 -18.98 5.50
N ILE A 6 0.59 -18.57 4.25
CA ILE A 6 1.80 -17.92 3.72
C ILE A 6 1.66 -16.42 3.98
N GLU A 7 2.67 -15.85 4.63
CA GLU A 7 2.81 -14.41 4.79
C GLU A 7 3.26 -13.79 3.46
N VAL A 8 2.66 -12.66 3.11
CA VAL A 8 2.91 -11.94 1.86
C VAL A 8 3.24 -10.49 2.19
N SER A 9 4.37 -10.01 1.69
CA SER A 9 4.69 -8.59 1.63
C SER A 9 4.78 -8.20 0.15
N PRO A 10 3.77 -7.51 -0.41
CA PRO A 10 3.78 -7.16 -1.83
C PRO A 10 5.01 -6.30 -2.17
N HIS A 11 5.79 -6.72 -3.16
CA HIS A 11 6.90 -5.92 -3.68
C HIS A 11 6.35 -4.68 -4.40
N ASN A 12 6.82 -3.49 -4.05
CA ASN A 12 6.23 -2.24 -4.53
C ASN A 12 7.22 -1.05 -4.64
N PRO A 13 8.17 -1.09 -5.59
CA PRO A 13 8.96 0.06 -6.00
C PRO A 13 8.24 0.94 -7.05
N SER A 14 7.07 0.50 -7.53
CA SER A 14 6.42 0.99 -8.76
C SER A 14 5.62 2.29 -8.57
N GLY A 15 5.50 2.79 -7.34
CA GLY A 15 4.93 4.12 -7.06
C GLY A 15 3.48 4.11 -6.55
N PRO A 16 2.76 5.24 -6.69
CA PRO A 16 1.54 5.51 -5.92
C PRO A 16 0.34 4.64 -6.30
N VAL A 17 0.26 4.20 -7.58
CA VAL A 17 -0.81 3.30 -8.05
C VAL A 17 -0.67 1.92 -7.42
N SER A 18 0.52 1.33 -7.52
CA SER A 18 0.82 0.03 -6.91
C SER A 18 0.69 0.08 -5.39
N THR A 19 1.06 1.21 -4.76
CA THR A 19 0.85 1.42 -3.31
C THR A 19 -0.63 1.36 -2.92
N ALA A 20 -1.51 2.01 -3.68
CA ALA A 20 -2.95 1.91 -3.44
C ALA A 20 -3.46 0.48 -3.61
N ALA A 21 -3.04 -0.22 -4.67
CA ALA A 21 -3.42 -1.62 -4.89
C ALA A 21 -2.96 -2.54 -3.75
N SER A 22 -1.73 -2.36 -3.25
CA SER A 22 -1.19 -3.11 -2.11
C SER A 22 -1.97 -2.84 -0.81
N LEU A 23 -2.41 -1.61 -0.57
CA LEU A 23 -3.27 -1.27 0.57
C LEU A 23 -4.62 -2.00 0.52
N HIS A 24 -5.23 -2.10 -0.66
CA HIS A 24 -6.46 -2.88 -0.84
C HIS A 24 -6.22 -4.38 -0.60
N ALA A 25 -5.09 -4.93 -1.06
CA ALA A 25 -4.74 -6.32 -0.78
C ALA A 25 -4.58 -6.57 0.73
N ALA A 26 -3.94 -5.65 1.45
CA ALA A 26 -3.81 -5.73 2.91
C ALA A 26 -5.16 -5.67 3.63
N ALA A 27 -6.07 -4.80 3.19
CA ALA A 27 -7.40 -4.67 3.76
C ALA A 27 -8.29 -5.90 3.52
N LEU A 28 -8.17 -6.55 2.36
CA LEU A 28 -8.93 -7.76 2.01
C LEU A 28 -8.36 -9.04 2.62
N TYR A 29 -7.04 -9.09 2.84
CA TYR A 29 -6.34 -10.27 3.35
C TYR A 29 -5.45 -9.96 4.56
N PRO A 30 -6.00 -9.42 5.67
CA PRO A 30 -5.23 -8.98 6.83
C PRO A 30 -4.50 -10.12 7.56
N GLU A 31 -4.92 -11.38 7.32
CA GLU A 31 -4.26 -12.57 7.86
C GLU A 31 -3.01 -12.99 7.09
N ASN A 32 -2.87 -12.54 5.84
CA ASN A 32 -1.76 -12.91 4.96
C ASN A 32 -0.80 -11.76 4.72
N VAL A 33 -1.31 -10.53 4.61
CA VAL A 33 -0.49 -9.35 4.37
C VAL A 33 -0.20 -8.64 5.68
N LYS A 34 1.01 -8.86 6.21
CA LYS A 34 1.44 -8.32 7.51
C LYS A 34 2.30 -7.06 7.41
N SER A 35 2.89 -6.83 6.23
CA SER A 35 3.67 -5.63 5.92
C SER A 35 3.45 -5.21 4.47
N LEU A 36 3.66 -3.93 4.21
CA LEU A 36 3.63 -3.36 2.86
C LEU A 36 4.99 -2.76 2.56
N GLU A 37 5.54 -3.08 1.38
CA GLU A 37 6.62 -2.27 0.85
C GLU A 37 6.05 -0.92 0.39
N TYR A 38 6.74 0.13 0.79
CA TYR A 38 6.44 1.49 0.40
C TYR A 38 7.76 2.17 0.06
N ALA A 39 7.88 2.61 -1.19
CA ALA A 39 9.02 3.39 -1.66
C ALA A 39 8.99 4.78 -1.00
N PHE A 40 9.42 4.85 0.27
CA PHE A 40 9.52 6.09 1.00
C PHE A 40 10.59 6.97 0.37
N ASP A 41 10.21 8.21 0.07
CA ASP A 41 11.12 9.21 -0.47
C ASP A 41 11.05 10.46 0.40
N ALA A 42 12.06 10.62 1.25
CA ALA A 42 12.20 11.75 2.15
C ALA A 42 12.33 13.08 1.39
N ALA A 43 12.92 13.05 0.19
CA ALA A 43 13.13 14.23 -0.64
C ALA A 43 11.88 14.60 -1.46
N ARG A 44 10.82 13.77 -1.42
CA ARG A 44 9.54 13.98 -2.12
C ARG A 44 9.70 14.20 -3.62
N THR A 45 10.68 13.57 -4.22
CA THR A 45 10.97 13.58 -5.66
C THR A 45 10.10 12.59 -6.44
N ARG A 46 9.62 11.52 -5.78
CA ARG A 46 8.70 10.55 -6.37
C ARG A 46 7.32 11.17 -6.57
N LYS A 47 6.63 10.75 -7.63
CA LYS A 47 5.21 11.05 -7.80
C LYS A 47 4.42 10.41 -6.66
N ALA A 48 3.50 11.16 -6.07
CA ALA A 48 2.57 10.72 -5.03
C ALA A 48 1.14 11.11 -5.42
N TYR A 49 0.16 10.31 -5.02
CA TYR A 49 -1.27 10.62 -5.18
C TYR A 49 -1.95 10.89 -3.83
N GLY A 50 -1.14 11.24 -2.82
CA GLY A 50 -1.51 11.68 -1.48
C GLY A 50 -1.62 10.54 -0.46
N GLU A 51 -0.83 9.49 -0.63
CA GLU A 51 -0.67 8.42 0.35
C GLU A 51 -0.41 9.04 1.74
N ARG A 52 -1.16 8.59 2.74
CA ARG A 52 -1.04 9.07 4.12
C ARG A 52 -0.26 8.03 4.91
N VAL A 53 0.92 8.43 5.38
CA VAL A 53 1.80 7.64 6.25
C VAL A 53 1.87 8.30 7.61
N GLU A 54 1.39 7.63 8.64
CA GLU A 54 1.46 8.08 10.03
C GLU A 54 1.80 6.90 10.94
N ASP A 55 2.70 7.10 11.90
CA ASP A 55 3.11 6.09 12.89
C ASP A 55 3.50 4.74 12.27
N GLY A 56 4.20 4.77 11.14
CA GLY A 56 4.63 3.57 10.40
C GLY A 56 3.53 2.85 9.62
N ASN A 57 2.32 3.42 9.55
CA ASN A 57 1.18 2.83 8.87
C ASN A 57 0.77 3.64 7.64
N LEU A 58 0.38 2.94 6.58
CA LEU A 58 -0.28 3.52 5.41
C LEU A 58 -1.81 3.45 5.59
N TYR A 59 -2.50 4.56 5.36
CA TYR A 59 -3.95 4.63 5.53
C TYR A 59 -4.69 4.39 4.21
N LEU A 60 -5.58 3.41 4.20
CA LEU A 60 -6.50 3.17 3.09
C LEU A 60 -7.51 4.31 2.98
N ARG A 61 -7.82 4.71 1.75
CA ARG A 61 -8.77 5.79 1.46
C ARG A 61 -10.20 5.26 1.31
N ASP A 62 -11.16 6.10 1.65
CA ASP A 62 -12.60 5.83 1.64
C ASP A 62 -13.30 6.21 0.31
N LYS A 63 -12.54 6.35 -0.78
CA LYS A 63 -13.05 6.74 -2.09
C LYS A 63 -13.18 5.53 -3.02
N PRO A 64 -14.12 5.53 -3.98
CA PRO A 64 -14.32 4.41 -4.91
C PRO A 64 -13.07 3.99 -5.68
N GLY A 65 -13.04 2.74 -6.14
CA GLY A 65 -11.90 2.17 -6.85
C GLY A 65 -10.69 2.03 -5.93
N TRP A 66 -9.54 2.55 -6.35
CA TRP A 66 -8.32 2.61 -5.54
C TRP A 66 -8.19 3.89 -4.70
N GLY A 67 -9.23 4.73 -4.68
CA GLY A 67 -9.26 5.98 -3.94
C GLY A 67 -8.21 7.02 -4.34
N ILE A 68 -7.60 6.86 -5.51
CA ILE A 68 -6.63 7.78 -6.09
C ILE A 68 -7.14 8.32 -7.43
N LYS A 69 -6.65 9.50 -7.80
CA LYS A 69 -6.84 10.09 -9.13
C LYS A 69 -5.48 10.20 -9.79
N VAL A 70 -5.32 9.61 -10.96
CA VAL A 70 -4.09 9.72 -11.76
C VAL A 70 -4.16 11.05 -12.51
N GLU A 71 -3.16 11.90 -12.31
CA GLU A 71 -2.99 13.13 -13.07
C GLU A 71 -1.97 12.87 -14.19
N ASN A 72 -2.31 13.34 -15.40
CA ASN A 72 -1.44 13.25 -16.56
C ASN A 72 -0.31 14.28 -16.46
#